data_AF-A0A3N5IJE8-F1
#
_entry.id   AF-A0A3N5IJE8-F1
#
_cell.length_a   1.000
_cell.length_b   1.000
_cell.length_c   1.000
_cell.angle_alpha   90.00
_cell.angle_beta   90.00
_cell.angle_gamma   90.00
#
_symmetry.space_group_name_H-M   'P 1'
#
loop_
_entity.id
_entity.type
_entity.pdbx_description
1 polymer ?
#
loop_
_entity_poly.entity_id
_entity_poly.type
_entity_poly.pdbx_seq_one_letter_code
_entity_poly.pdbx_strand_id
1 'polypeptide(L)'
;MDERIGRFKYCDPRLYPYLEKVLSRLPRTLLDEILDNEAFQIIADPSLPDICGHCFNFDRPVETLIYLNPRILMQPDHRLECSLAMEIALYVVKKEKREGDEHRLQELLVGWGFEREVKEVCFCDAVAGSKVFKTGYEWARKQSEDYLKLHFGLYFDEWNAKGLARMPEDRVEMLRSHVSQDRLLPGAAGREEKELPEGISPDQVLIEGIMAAIKEIKMREPRKD
;
A
#
# COMPACT_ATOMS: atom_id res chain seq x y z
N MET A 1 8.50 -16.98 -11.45
CA MET A 1 7.55 -16.13 -12.18
C MET A 1 6.68 -17.00 -13.06
N ASP A 2 5.39 -17.11 -12.74
CA ASP A 2 4.41 -17.66 -13.68
C ASP A 2 4.34 -16.72 -14.90
N GLU A 3 4.79 -17.21 -16.06
CA GLU A 3 4.92 -16.40 -17.27
C GLU A 3 3.58 -15.80 -17.73
N ARG A 4 2.46 -16.41 -17.32
CA ARG A 4 1.11 -15.93 -17.65
C ARG A 4 0.80 -14.56 -17.04
N ILE A 5 1.48 -14.16 -15.97
CA ILE A 5 1.32 -12.83 -15.35
C ILE A 5 1.68 -11.72 -16.33
N GLY A 6 2.63 -11.96 -17.24
CA GLY A 6 3.07 -11.00 -18.25
C GLY A 6 1.99 -10.59 -19.24
N ARG A 7 0.83 -11.25 -19.26
CA ARG A 7 -0.30 -10.88 -20.13
C ARG A 7 -1.01 -9.60 -19.68
N PHE A 8 -0.83 -9.15 -18.44
CA PHE A 8 -1.41 -7.90 -17.93
C PHE A 8 -0.60 -6.69 -18.41
N LYS A 9 -0.75 -6.36 -19.70
CA LYS A 9 0.06 -5.35 -20.41
C LYS A 9 0.03 -3.96 -19.79
N TYR A 10 -1.07 -3.59 -19.15
CA TYR A 10 -1.30 -2.26 -18.57
C TYR A 10 -1.18 -2.24 -17.04
N CYS A 11 -0.57 -3.27 -16.45
CA CYS A 11 -0.24 -3.30 -15.04
C CYS A 11 1.20 -2.84 -14.83
N ASP A 12 1.41 -1.89 -13.91
CA ASP A 12 2.74 -1.42 -13.52
C ASP A 12 3.67 -2.59 -13.16
N PRO A 13 4.82 -2.77 -13.83
CA PRO A 13 5.73 -3.88 -13.58
C PRO A 13 6.22 -3.98 -12.13
N ARG A 14 6.22 -2.88 -11.37
CA ARG A 14 6.57 -2.88 -9.95
C ARG A 14 5.62 -3.73 -9.10
N LEU A 15 4.40 -3.99 -9.59
CA LEU A 15 3.41 -4.82 -8.90
C LEU A 15 3.59 -6.32 -9.17
N TYR A 16 4.35 -6.72 -10.20
CA TYR A 16 4.46 -8.12 -10.60
C TYR A 16 5.00 -9.05 -9.50
N PRO A 17 6.03 -8.66 -8.70
CA PRO A 17 6.49 -9.50 -7.59
C PRO A 17 5.41 -9.74 -6.53
N TYR A 18 4.53 -8.76 -6.30
CA TYR A 18 3.46 -8.87 -5.31
C TYR A 18 2.26 -9.64 -5.89
N LEU A 19 1.92 -9.42 -7.16
CA LEU A 19 0.93 -10.21 -7.87
C LEU A 19 1.29 -11.69 -7.89
N GLU A 20 2.55 -12.04 -8.18
CA GLU A 20 3.00 -13.44 -8.16
C GLU A 20 2.75 -14.08 -6.79
N LYS A 21 3.16 -13.41 -5.71
CA LYS A 21 2.94 -13.90 -4.35
C LYS A 21 1.46 -14.06 -4.04
N VAL A 22 0.62 -13.09 -4.42
CA VAL A 22 -0.81 -13.16 -4.16
C VAL A 22 -1.45 -14.31 -4.91
N LEU A 23 -1.20 -14.39 -6.22
CA LEU A 23 -1.74 -15.44 -7.08
C LEU A 23 -1.32 -16.84 -6.63
N SER A 24 -0.09 -17.00 -6.12
CA SER A 24 0.40 -18.28 -5.60
C SER A 24 -0.38 -18.83 -4.39
N ARG A 25 -1.08 -17.95 -3.66
CA ARG A 25 -1.91 -18.30 -2.50
C ARG A 25 -3.38 -18.54 -2.84
N LEU A 26 -3.80 -18.24 -4.06
CA LEU A 26 -5.20 -18.39 -4.47
C LEU A 26 -5.57 -19.87 -4.72
N PRO A 27 -6.85 -20.24 -4.55
CA PRO A 27 -7.35 -21.54 -4.98
C PRO A 27 -7.08 -21.75 -6.48
N ARG A 28 -6.69 -22.97 -6.86
CA ARG A 28 -6.29 -23.28 -8.25
C ARG A 28 -7.32 -22.89 -9.29
N THR A 29 -8.60 -23.10 -8.99
CA THR A 29 -9.73 -22.73 -9.86
C THR A 29 -9.79 -21.23 -10.14
N LEU A 30 -9.55 -20.40 -9.12
CA LEU A 30 -9.53 -18.95 -9.25
C LEU A 30 -8.24 -18.47 -9.96
N LEU A 31 -7.11 -19.13 -9.68
CA LEU A 31 -5.85 -18.84 -10.35
C LEU A 31 -5.95 -19.05 -11.86
N ASP A 32 -6.45 -20.21 -12.29
CA ASP A 32 -6.61 -20.53 -13.71
C ASP A 32 -7.68 -19.62 -14.34
N GLU A 33 -8.74 -19.25 -13.63
CA GLU A 33 -9.69 -18.24 -14.08
C GLU A 33 -9.02 -16.87 -14.34
N ILE A 34 -8.16 -16.38 -13.45
CA ILE A 34 -7.51 -15.08 -13.61
C ILE A 34 -6.44 -15.12 -14.71
N LEU A 35 -5.63 -16.17 -14.74
CA LEU A 35 -4.47 -16.26 -15.63
C LEU A 35 -4.83 -16.72 -17.04
N ASP A 36 -5.82 -17.59 -17.22
CA ASP A 36 -6.14 -18.15 -18.53
C ASP A 36 -7.32 -17.42 -19.23
N ASN A 37 -8.09 -16.60 -18.51
CA ASN A 37 -9.19 -15.82 -19.09
C ASN A 37 -8.69 -14.54 -19.77
N GLU A 38 -8.53 -14.56 -21.09
CA GLU A 38 -8.09 -13.39 -21.86
C GLU A 38 -9.00 -12.15 -21.71
N ALA A 39 -10.28 -12.33 -21.38
CA ALA A 39 -11.23 -11.24 -21.14
C ALA A 39 -11.14 -10.63 -19.73
N PHE A 40 -10.34 -11.22 -18.84
CA PHE A 40 -9.99 -10.69 -17.53
C PHE A 40 -8.70 -9.86 -17.62
N GLN A 41 -8.67 -8.67 -17.03
CA GLN A 41 -7.49 -7.80 -17.02
C GLN A 41 -7.28 -7.16 -15.66
N ILE A 42 -6.01 -6.99 -15.29
CA ILE A 42 -5.57 -6.17 -14.14
C ILE A 42 -4.86 -4.95 -14.71
N ILE A 43 -5.29 -3.76 -14.31
CA ILE A 43 -4.67 -2.49 -14.72
C ILE A 43 -4.15 -1.76 -13.49
N ALA A 44 -2.97 -1.16 -13.60
CA ALA A 44 -2.44 -0.22 -12.62
C ALA A 44 -1.69 0.88 -13.37
N ASP A 45 -2.39 1.91 -13.82
CA ASP A 45 -1.80 3.00 -14.61
C ASP A 45 -1.96 4.36 -13.90
N PRO A 46 -0.86 5.02 -13.47
CA PRO A 46 -0.88 6.33 -12.80
C PRO A 46 -1.50 7.45 -13.64
N SER A 47 -1.61 7.29 -14.96
CA SER A 47 -2.19 8.28 -15.88
C SER A 47 -3.72 8.16 -16.05
N LEU A 48 -4.35 7.10 -15.51
CA LEU A 48 -5.80 6.88 -15.60
C LEU A 48 -6.68 8.01 -15.02
N PRO A 49 -6.35 8.64 -13.87
CA PRO A 49 -7.22 9.66 -13.28
C PRO A 49 -7.25 10.99 -14.05
N ASP A 50 -6.21 11.30 -14.83
CA ASP A 50 -6.00 12.64 -15.39
C ASP A 50 -6.56 12.83 -16.81
N ILE A 51 -7.03 11.76 -17.46
CA ILE A 51 -7.29 11.83 -18.91
C ILE A 51 -8.54 11.01 -19.29
N CYS A 52 -9.69 11.68 -19.41
CA CYS A 52 -10.80 11.16 -20.21
C CYS A 52 -10.31 10.99 -21.66
N GLY A 53 -10.04 9.77 -22.12
CA GLY A 53 -9.75 9.53 -23.55
C GLY A 53 -8.65 8.52 -23.90
N HIS A 54 -7.98 7.87 -22.94
CA HIS A 54 -7.12 6.75 -23.29
C HIS A 54 -7.95 5.51 -23.70
N CYS A 55 -7.91 5.18 -24.98
CA CYS A 55 -8.34 3.89 -25.50
C CYS A 55 -7.25 2.86 -25.21
N PHE A 56 -7.47 2.00 -24.21
CA PHE A 56 -6.64 0.81 -24.03
C PHE A 56 -6.92 -0.17 -25.18
N ASN A 57 -5.89 -0.44 -25.98
CA ASN A 57 -5.98 -1.45 -27.03
C ASN A 57 -5.72 -2.82 -26.40
N PHE A 58 -6.79 -3.53 -26.11
CA PHE A 58 -6.71 -4.94 -25.71
C PHE A 58 -6.78 -5.83 -26.95
N ASP A 59 -6.03 -6.93 -26.90
CA ASP A 59 -6.02 -7.91 -28.01
C ASP A 59 -7.39 -8.60 -28.16
N ARG A 60 -8.18 -8.64 -27.09
CA ARG A 60 -9.54 -9.18 -27.03
C ARG A 60 -10.47 -8.27 -26.24
N PRO A 61 -11.81 -8.38 -26.44
CA PRO A 61 -12.78 -7.68 -25.62
C PRO A 61 -12.57 -7.99 -24.13
N VAL A 62 -12.54 -6.95 -23.31
CA VAL A 62 -12.43 -7.06 -21.85
C VAL A 62 -13.82 -7.14 -21.25
N GLU A 63 -14.09 -8.21 -20.52
CA GLU A 63 -15.35 -8.42 -19.80
C GLU A 63 -15.20 -8.15 -18.31
N THR A 64 -14.01 -8.38 -17.76
CA THR A 64 -13.72 -8.18 -16.34
C THR A 64 -12.46 -7.37 -16.16
N LEU A 65 -12.54 -6.37 -15.29
CA LEU A 65 -11.45 -5.47 -14.99
C LEU A 65 -11.24 -5.30 -13.50
N ILE A 66 -10.02 -5.58 -13.03
CA ILE A 66 -9.54 -5.11 -11.74
C ILE A 66 -8.67 -3.88 -11.99
N TYR A 67 -9.14 -2.73 -11.51
CA TYR A 67 -8.36 -1.51 -11.48
C TYR A 67 -7.67 -1.37 -10.13
N LEU A 68 -6.35 -1.48 -10.14
CA LEU A 68 -5.52 -1.22 -8.98
C LEU A 68 -5.17 0.26 -8.98
N ASN A 69 -5.63 0.98 -7.95
CA ASN A 69 -5.23 2.37 -7.76
C ASN A 69 -3.70 2.45 -7.71
N PRO A 70 -3.03 3.20 -8.60
CA PRO A 70 -1.58 3.32 -8.63
C PRO A 70 -0.98 3.85 -7.32
N ARG A 71 -1.79 4.55 -6.50
CA ARG A 71 -1.43 4.94 -5.14
C ARG A 71 -1.18 3.75 -4.21
N ILE A 72 -1.58 2.52 -4.57
CA ILE A 72 -1.22 1.31 -3.82
C ILE A 72 0.30 1.21 -3.67
N LEU A 73 1.07 1.58 -4.69
CA LEU A 73 2.54 1.59 -4.65
C LEU A 73 3.11 2.52 -3.56
N MET A 74 2.33 3.51 -3.11
CA MET A 74 2.69 4.43 -2.03
C MET A 74 2.62 3.79 -0.64
N GLN A 75 1.99 2.64 -0.52
CA GLN A 75 1.95 1.88 0.73
C GLN A 75 3.28 1.17 0.96
N PRO A 76 3.70 0.92 2.21
CA PRO A 76 4.77 0.00 2.52
C PRO A 76 4.60 -1.37 1.85
N ASP A 77 5.71 -2.01 1.50
CA ASP A 77 5.74 -3.23 0.69
C ASP A 77 4.95 -4.39 1.32
N HIS A 78 4.97 -4.49 2.65
CA HIS A 78 4.22 -5.52 3.38
C HIS A 78 2.70 -5.41 3.22
N ARG A 79 2.17 -4.24 2.84
CA ARG A 79 0.73 -4.01 2.61
C ARG A 79 0.30 -4.34 1.19
N LEU A 80 1.22 -4.25 0.23
CA LEU A 80 0.92 -4.40 -1.20
C LEU A 80 0.27 -5.75 -1.49
N GLU A 81 0.78 -6.84 -0.90
CA GLU A 81 0.21 -8.18 -1.07
C GLU A 81 -1.25 -8.23 -0.58
N CYS A 82 -1.55 -7.66 0.58
CA CYS A 82 -2.90 -7.65 1.13
C CYS A 82 -3.85 -6.79 0.31
N SER A 83 -3.44 -5.58 -0.07
CA SER A 83 -4.29 -4.68 -0.85
C SER A 83 -4.57 -5.26 -2.24
N LEU A 84 -3.61 -5.93 -2.87
CA LEU A 84 -3.86 -6.69 -4.10
C LEU A 84 -4.81 -7.86 -3.89
N ALA A 85 -4.62 -8.64 -2.82
CA ALA A 85 -5.51 -9.74 -2.48
C ALA A 85 -6.94 -9.26 -2.20
N MET A 86 -7.10 -8.10 -1.56
CA MET A 86 -8.41 -7.47 -1.32
C MET A 86 -9.13 -7.12 -2.62
N GLU A 87 -8.44 -6.57 -3.62
CA GLU A 87 -9.05 -6.26 -4.92
C GLU A 87 -9.52 -7.54 -5.66
N ILE A 88 -8.74 -8.63 -5.57
CA ILE A 88 -9.13 -9.93 -6.11
C ILE A 88 -10.32 -10.52 -5.31
N ALA A 89 -10.32 -10.39 -3.99
CA ALA A 89 -11.42 -10.84 -3.14
C ALA A 89 -12.70 -10.06 -3.43
N LEU A 90 -12.62 -8.75 -3.62
CA LEU A 90 -13.75 -7.92 -4.03
C LEU A 90 -14.32 -8.37 -5.37
N TYR A 91 -13.47 -8.73 -6.34
CA TYR A 91 -13.93 -9.33 -7.59
C TYR A 91 -14.73 -10.62 -7.36
N VAL A 92 -14.24 -11.54 -6.52
CA VAL A 92 -14.96 -12.79 -6.20
C VAL A 92 -16.29 -12.51 -5.53
N VAL A 93 -16.33 -11.60 -4.55
CA VAL A 93 -17.56 -11.20 -3.84
C VAL A 93 -18.59 -10.60 -4.80
N LYS A 94 -18.16 -9.75 -5.75
CA LYS A 94 -19.02 -9.19 -6.80
C LYS A 94 -19.58 -10.28 -7.70
N LYS A 95 -18.74 -11.21 -8.14
CA LYS A 95 -19.16 -12.37 -8.95
C LYS A 95 -20.15 -13.27 -8.21
N GLU A 96 -19.99 -13.44 -6.90
CA GLU A 96 -20.92 -14.16 -6.02
C GLU A 96 -22.23 -13.39 -5.74
N LYS A 97 -22.37 -12.15 -6.24
CA LYS A 97 -23.49 -11.23 -5.96
C LYS A 97 -23.67 -10.93 -4.47
N ARG A 98 -22.57 -10.84 -3.74
CA ARG A 98 -22.52 -10.55 -2.29
C ARG A 98 -21.87 -9.21 -2.00
N GLU A 99 -22.02 -8.24 -2.90
CA GLU A 99 -21.42 -6.91 -2.76
C GLU A 99 -21.80 -6.27 -1.41
N GLY A 100 -20.81 -5.74 -0.69
CA GLY A 100 -20.98 -5.16 0.64
C GLY A 100 -20.90 -6.15 1.80
N ASP A 101 -20.72 -7.45 1.54
CA ASP A 101 -20.47 -8.46 2.57
C ASP A 101 -19.00 -8.43 3.02
N GLU A 102 -18.67 -7.53 3.95
CA GLU A 102 -17.34 -7.40 4.54
C GLU A 102 -16.87 -8.69 5.24
N HIS A 103 -17.80 -9.46 5.81
CA HIS A 103 -17.49 -10.74 6.45
C HIS A 103 -17.01 -11.75 5.41
N ARG A 104 -17.69 -11.85 4.27
CA ARG A 104 -17.28 -12.72 3.16
C ARG A 104 -15.92 -12.31 2.58
N LEU A 105 -15.66 -11.02 2.47
CA LEU A 105 -14.35 -10.52 2.03
C LEU A 105 -13.25 -10.99 2.98
N GLN A 106 -13.47 -10.84 4.28
CA GLN A 106 -12.52 -11.29 5.31
C GLN A 106 -12.34 -12.81 5.30
N GLU A 107 -13.42 -13.59 5.17
CA GLU A 107 -13.36 -15.05 5.04
C GLU A 107 -12.47 -15.49 3.87
N LEU A 108 -12.61 -14.85 2.70
CA LEU A 108 -11.80 -15.18 1.52
C LEU A 108 -10.32 -14.91 1.79
N LEU A 109 -9.99 -13.74 2.32
CA LEU A 109 -8.61 -13.36 2.62
C LEU A 109 -7.97 -14.30 3.65
N VAL A 110 -8.70 -14.64 4.72
CA VAL A 110 -8.26 -15.63 5.71
C VAL A 110 -8.10 -17.01 5.08
N GLY A 111 -9.07 -17.44 4.27
CA GLY A 111 -9.03 -18.72 3.54
C GLY A 111 -7.87 -18.83 2.55
N TRP A 112 -7.38 -17.69 2.04
CA TRP A 112 -6.19 -17.61 1.18
C TRP A 112 -4.89 -17.38 1.97
N GLY A 113 -4.95 -17.36 3.30
CA GLY A 113 -3.77 -17.23 4.16
C GLY A 113 -3.22 -15.80 4.30
N PHE A 114 -4.09 -14.78 4.22
CA PHE A 114 -3.74 -13.37 4.47
C PHE A 114 -4.19 -12.85 5.84
N GLU A 115 -4.53 -13.73 6.79
CA GLU A 115 -5.08 -13.32 8.09
C GLU A 115 -4.19 -12.28 8.80
N ARG A 116 -2.88 -12.50 8.77
CA ARG A 116 -1.90 -11.61 9.41
C ARG A 116 -1.84 -10.27 8.68
N GLU A 117 -1.72 -10.29 7.36
CA GLU A 117 -1.62 -9.10 6.54
C GLU A 117 -2.89 -8.25 6.63
N VAL A 118 -4.08 -8.86 6.73
CA VAL A 118 -5.35 -8.16 6.96
C VAL A 118 -5.32 -7.38 8.27
N LYS A 119 -4.88 -8.02 9.37
CA LYS A 119 -4.75 -7.33 10.67
C LYS A 119 -3.80 -6.14 10.59
N GLU A 120 -2.67 -6.31 9.90
CA GLU A 120 -1.66 -5.26 9.72
C GLU A 120 -2.18 -4.10 8.85
N VAL A 121 -2.94 -4.39 7.79
CA VAL A 121 -3.57 -3.35 6.96
C VAL A 121 -4.62 -2.58 7.74
N CYS A 122 -5.51 -3.25 8.47
CA CYS A 122 -6.50 -2.59 9.32
C CYS A 122 -5.84 -1.67 10.35
N PHE A 123 -4.74 -2.12 10.97
CA PHE A 123 -3.95 -1.30 11.88
C PHE A 123 -3.36 -0.07 11.18
N CYS A 124 -2.74 -0.25 10.01
CA CYS A 124 -2.13 0.86 9.27
C CYS A 124 -3.16 1.86 8.74
N ASP A 125 -4.36 1.42 8.37
CA ASP A 125 -5.44 2.30 7.92
C ASP A 125 -6.00 3.15 9.06
N ALA A 126 -6.15 2.58 10.25
CA ALA A 126 -6.50 3.35 11.45
C ALA A 126 -5.45 4.44 11.75
N VAL A 127 -4.16 4.09 11.65
CA VAL A 127 -3.04 5.04 11.80
C VAL A 127 -3.11 6.16 10.76
N ALA A 128 -3.28 5.82 9.49
CA ALA A 128 -3.35 6.79 8.38
C ALA A 128 -4.56 7.74 8.48
N GLY A 129 -5.66 7.27 9.08
CA GLY A 129 -6.86 8.09 9.33
C GLY A 129 -6.67 9.18 10.38
N SER A 130 -5.67 9.04 11.25
CA SER A 130 -5.48 9.93 12.42
C SER A 130 -5.02 11.35 12.06
N LYS A 131 -5.32 12.33 12.94
CA LYS A 131 -4.82 13.71 12.82
C LYS A 131 -3.29 13.80 12.96
N VAL A 132 -2.70 12.93 13.78
CA VAL A 132 -1.26 12.90 14.03
C VAL A 132 -0.51 12.51 12.75
N PHE A 133 -1.02 11.52 12.02
CA PHE A 133 -0.47 11.12 10.73
C PHE A 133 -0.49 12.29 9.73
N LYS A 134 -1.64 12.96 9.62
CA LYS A 134 -1.82 14.12 8.72
C LYS A 134 -0.84 15.25 9.05
N THR A 135 -0.60 15.49 10.35
CA THR A 135 0.36 16.51 10.81
C THR A 135 1.78 16.22 10.34
N GLY A 136 2.23 14.96 10.49
CA GLY A 136 3.56 14.53 10.05
C GLY A 136 3.71 14.61 8.52
N TYR A 137 2.69 14.13 7.81
CA TYR A 137 2.63 14.19 6.35
C TYR A 137 2.70 15.63 5.82
N GLU A 138 1.87 16.54 6.34
CA GLU A 138 1.84 17.94 5.92
C GLU A 138 3.11 18.70 6.30
N TRP A 139 3.72 18.38 7.44
CA TRP A 139 4.99 18.97 7.85
C TRP A 139 6.13 18.56 6.92
N ALA A 140 6.21 17.26 6.57
CA ALA A 140 7.24 16.72 5.69
C ALA A 140 7.18 17.35 4.30
N ARG A 141 5.97 17.60 3.78
CA ARG A 141 5.77 18.29 2.50
C ARG A 141 6.26 19.74 2.46
N LYS A 142 6.54 20.35 3.61
CA LYS A 142 7.12 21.70 3.73
C LYS A 142 8.65 21.69 3.84
N GLN A 143 9.26 20.51 3.99
CA GLN A 143 10.72 20.37 4.12
C GLN A 143 11.38 20.19 2.76
N SER A 144 12.69 20.46 2.68
CA SER A 144 13.49 20.13 1.51
C SER A 144 13.78 18.63 1.44
N GLU A 145 13.96 18.12 0.23
CA GLU A 145 14.27 16.71 0.01
C GLU A 145 15.61 16.30 0.64
N ASP A 146 16.63 17.14 0.54
CA ASP A 146 17.95 16.90 1.16
C ASP A 146 17.82 16.74 2.68
N TYR A 147 16.97 17.57 3.32
CA TYR A 147 16.70 17.47 4.73
C TYR A 147 16.01 16.14 5.07
N LEU A 148 14.99 15.75 4.31
CA LEU A 148 14.27 14.50 4.52
C LEU A 148 15.17 13.27 4.33
N LYS A 149 16.02 13.27 3.28
CA LYS A 149 16.99 12.19 3.03
C LYS A 149 18.03 12.10 4.14
N LEU A 150 18.59 13.23 4.57
CA LEU A 150 19.62 13.28 5.61
C LEU A 150 19.09 12.75 6.95
N HIS A 151 17.86 13.10 7.32
CA HIS A 151 17.34 12.80 8.66
C HIS A 151 16.46 11.54 8.74
N PHE A 152 15.86 11.11 7.63
CA PHE A 152 14.91 10.00 7.62
C PHE A 152 15.26 8.89 6.62
N GLY A 153 16.36 8.97 5.87
CA GLY A 153 16.70 7.99 4.83
C GLY A 153 16.78 6.55 5.34
N LEU A 154 17.49 6.32 6.45
CA LEU A 154 17.63 4.98 7.05
C LEU A 154 16.29 4.45 7.59
N TYR A 155 15.51 5.32 8.26
CA TYR A 155 14.17 4.96 8.74
C TYR A 155 13.27 4.58 7.56
N PHE A 156 13.32 5.36 6.48
CA PHE A 156 12.49 5.18 5.30
C PHE A 156 12.70 3.81 4.64
N ASP A 157 13.93 3.34 4.51
CA ASP A 157 14.21 2.06 3.86
C ASP A 157 13.66 0.88 4.69
N GLU A 158 13.84 0.91 6.01
CA GLU A 158 13.28 -0.11 6.90
C GLU A 158 11.75 -0.04 6.96
N TRP A 159 11.21 1.18 6.98
CA TRP A 159 9.78 1.45 6.93
C TRP A 159 9.14 0.93 5.66
N ASN A 160 9.78 1.17 4.53
CA ASN A 160 9.26 0.72 3.25
C ASN A 160 9.17 -0.80 3.20
N ALA A 161 10.16 -1.51 3.75
CA ALA A 161 10.18 -2.97 3.75
C ALA A 161 9.19 -3.59 4.75
N LYS A 162 9.13 -3.07 5.99
CA LYS A 162 8.44 -3.72 7.12
C LYS A 162 7.16 -3.00 7.55
N GLY A 163 7.14 -1.67 7.43
CA GLY A 163 6.15 -0.76 8.00
C GLY A 163 5.99 -0.85 9.52
N LEU A 164 5.18 0.03 10.09
CA LEU A 164 5.04 0.16 11.54
C LEU A 164 4.63 -1.14 12.23
N ALA A 165 3.65 -1.83 11.65
CA ALA A 165 3.05 -3.03 12.25
C ALA A 165 4.05 -4.18 12.43
N ARG A 166 5.17 -4.18 11.69
CA ARG A 166 6.20 -5.23 11.75
C ARG A 166 7.54 -4.74 12.27
N MET A 167 7.66 -3.48 12.72
CA MET A 167 8.89 -2.97 13.32
C MET A 167 8.96 -3.33 14.81
N PRO A 168 10.06 -3.96 15.26
CA PRO A 168 10.32 -4.15 16.68
C PRO A 168 10.39 -2.81 17.44
N GLU A 169 9.86 -2.78 18.66
CA GLU A 169 9.79 -1.56 19.48
C GLU A 169 11.18 -0.99 19.81
N ASP A 170 12.16 -1.86 20.12
CA ASP A 170 13.56 -1.50 20.36
C ASP A 170 14.22 -0.87 19.12
N ARG A 171 13.84 -1.32 17.93
CA ARG A 171 14.31 -0.75 16.66
C ARG A 171 13.66 0.59 16.37
N VAL A 172 12.38 0.75 16.67
CA VAL A 172 11.72 2.06 16.57
C VAL A 172 12.36 3.06 17.52
N GLU A 173 12.66 2.65 18.75
CA GLU A 173 13.34 3.49 19.76
C GLU A 173 14.78 3.84 19.35
N MET A 174 15.53 2.87 18.83
CA MET A 174 16.85 3.10 18.27
C MET A 174 16.79 4.11 17.12
N LEU A 175 15.89 3.95 16.15
CA LEU A 175 15.80 4.86 15.02
C LEU A 175 15.33 6.26 15.46
N ARG A 176 14.46 6.38 16.47
CA ARG A 176 14.11 7.66 17.10
C ARG A 176 15.33 8.37 17.67
N SER A 177 16.21 7.64 18.35
CA SER A 177 17.42 8.25 18.93
C SER A 177 18.37 8.83 17.86
N HIS A 178 18.26 8.35 16.60
CA HIS A 178 19.02 8.83 15.45
C HIS A 178 18.34 10.01 14.74
N VAL A 179 17.03 10.20 14.91
CA VAL A 179 16.34 11.44 14.53
C VAL A 179 16.76 12.50 15.55
N SER A 180 17.84 13.24 15.24
CA SER A 180 18.57 14.11 16.18
C SER A 180 17.69 14.86 17.19
N GLN A 181 18.05 14.75 18.47
CA GLN A 181 17.40 15.41 19.61
C GLN A 181 17.29 16.95 19.48
N ASP A 182 18.02 17.59 18.56
CA ASP A 182 18.13 19.05 18.45
C ASP A 182 17.15 19.75 17.47
N ARG A 183 16.25 19.07 16.75
CA ARG A 183 15.24 19.77 15.91
C ARG A 183 13.86 19.13 15.77
N LEU A 184 12.89 19.89 16.30
CA LEU A 184 11.51 20.15 15.87
C LEU A 184 10.88 19.14 14.90
N LEU A 185 10.58 17.93 15.39
CA LEU A 185 9.30 17.32 15.01
C LEU A 185 8.22 18.40 15.23
N PRO A 186 7.24 18.55 14.31
CA PRO A 186 6.15 19.49 14.54
C PRO A 186 5.60 19.22 15.94
N GLY A 187 5.70 20.22 16.83
CA GLY A 187 5.21 20.08 18.19
C GLY A 187 3.75 19.67 18.09
N ALA A 188 3.44 18.43 18.47
CA ALA A 188 2.12 17.86 18.27
C ALA A 188 1.10 18.79 18.93
N ALA A 189 0.36 19.53 18.10
CA ALA A 189 -0.65 20.44 18.56
C ALA A 189 -1.73 19.63 19.29
N GLY A 190 -1.66 19.62 20.61
CA GLY A 190 -2.65 18.99 21.48
C GLY A 190 -2.60 17.46 21.45
N ARG A 191 -2.28 16.86 22.59
CA ARG A 191 -2.45 15.43 22.87
C ARG A 191 -3.94 15.06 22.75
N GLU A 192 -4.42 14.73 21.56
CA GLU A 192 -5.65 13.94 21.39
C GLU A 192 -5.26 12.50 21.09
N GLU A 193 -4.78 11.80 22.13
CA GLU A 193 -4.52 10.35 22.13
C GLU A 193 -5.79 9.51 21.86
N LYS A 194 -6.97 10.13 21.89
CA LYS A 194 -8.28 9.45 21.91
C LYS A 194 -8.66 8.69 20.63
N GLU A 195 -7.90 8.80 19.54
CA GLU A 195 -8.20 8.16 18.25
C GLU A 195 -7.09 7.22 17.76
N LEU A 196 -6.04 6.96 18.55
CA LEU A 196 -4.97 6.05 18.15
C LEU A 196 -5.28 4.61 18.61
N PRO A 197 -4.93 3.58 17.80
CA PRO A 197 -4.96 2.20 18.27
C PRO A 197 -4.12 2.02 19.55
N GLU A 198 -4.57 1.12 20.43
CA GLU A 198 -3.88 0.84 21.69
C GLU A 198 -2.42 0.43 21.46
N GLY A 199 -1.51 0.97 22.28
CA GLY A 199 -0.08 0.65 22.24
C GLY A 199 0.73 1.43 21.19
N ILE A 200 0.13 2.33 20.41
CA ILE A 200 0.88 3.19 19.48
C ILE A 200 1.15 4.56 20.07
N SER A 201 2.41 4.98 20.02
CA SER A 201 2.77 6.35 20.40
C SER A 201 2.43 7.38 19.29
N PRO A 202 2.04 8.62 19.65
CA PRO A 202 1.84 9.69 18.68
C PRO A 202 3.07 9.94 17.79
N ASP A 203 4.28 9.83 18.33
CA ASP A 203 5.51 10.05 17.57
C ASP A 203 5.72 9.01 16.45
N GLN A 204 5.34 7.74 16.68
CA GLN A 204 5.36 6.72 15.62
C GLN A 204 4.42 7.11 14.48
N VAL A 205 3.19 7.48 14.81
CA VAL A 205 2.17 7.88 13.84
C VAL A 205 2.58 9.14 13.07
N LEU A 206 3.27 10.06 13.75
CA LEU A 206 3.83 11.25 13.12
C LEU A 206 4.91 10.87 12.09
N ILE A 207 5.83 9.97 12.46
CA ILE A 207 6.89 9.49 11.59
C ILE A 207 6.31 8.72 10.39
N GLU A 208 5.27 7.90 10.58
CA GLU A 208 4.54 7.25 9.50
C GLU A 208 4.03 8.25 8.44
N GLY A 209 3.46 9.37 8.90
CA GLY A 209 3.03 10.46 8.02
C GLY A 209 4.20 11.06 7.24
N ILE A 210 5.34 11.28 7.89
CA ILE A 210 6.56 11.77 7.26
C ILE A 210 7.05 10.77 6.19
N MET A 211 7.08 9.47 6.48
CA MET A 211 7.55 8.45 5.55
C MET A 211 6.65 8.34 4.32
N ALA A 212 5.34 8.42 4.50
CA ALA A 212 4.38 8.46 3.40
C ALA A 212 4.64 9.66 2.47
N ALA A 213 4.93 10.84 3.04
CA ALA A 213 5.27 12.03 2.25
C ALA A 213 6.60 11.88 1.50
N ILE A 214 7.63 11.29 2.12
CA ILE A 214 8.92 11.01 1.47
C ILE A 214 8.72 10.06 0.28
N LYS A 215 7.91 9.01 0.44
CA LYS A 215 7.61 8.06 -0.64
C LYS A 215 6.94 8.77 -1.83
N GLU A 216 6.01 9.68 -1.56
CA GLU A 216 5.34 10.48 -2.59
C GLU A 216 6.28 11.35 -3.39
N ILE A 217 7.22 12.02 -2.70
CA ILE A 217 8.23 12.85 -3.35
C ILE A 217 9.08 11.98 -4.29
N LYS A 218 9.60 10.84 -3.80
CA LYS A 218 10.42 9.91 -4.60
C LYS A 218 9.68 9.30 -5.80
N MET A 219 8.37 9.12 -5.72
CA MET A 219 7.57 8.56 -6.83
C MET A 219 7.24 9.57 -7.92
N ARG A 220 7.27 10.88 -7.60
CA ARG A 220 6.99 11.97 -8.55
C ARG A 220 8.22 12.44 -9.32
N GLU A 221 9.42 12.06 -8.88
CA GLU A 221 10.63 12.36 -9.64
C GLU A 221 10.62 11.59 -10.97
N PRO A 222 10.73 12.26 -12.12
CA PRO A 222 11.04 11.58 -13.36
C PRO A 222 12.41 10.92 -13.18
N ARG A 223 12.49 9.60 -13.39
CA ARG A 223 13.78 8.90 -13.37
C ARG A 223 14.67 9.55 -14.42
N LYS A 224 15.78 10.13 -13.99
CA LYS A 224 16.93 10.36 -14.87
C LYS A 224 17.55 8.99 -15.11
N ASP A 225 17.21 8.40 -16.25
CA ASP A 225 17.94 7.26 -16.82
C ASP A 225 19.38 7.67 -17.17
#